data_AF-A0A2A2KH78-F1
#
_entry.id   AF-A0A2A2KH78-F1
#
_cell.length_a   1.000
_cell.length_b   1.000
_cell.length_c   1.000
_cell.angle_alpha   90.00
_cell.angle_beta   90.00
_cell.angle_gamma   90.00
#
_symmetry.space_group_name_H-M   'P 1'
#
loop_
_entity.id
_entity.type
_entity.pdbx_description
1 polymer ?
#
loop_
_entity_poly.entity_id
_entity_poly.type
_entity_poly.pdbx_seq_one_letter_code
_entity_poly.pdbx_strand_id
1 'polypeptide(L)'
;MSTLETWLEFRKSLESTKKKLLKKPNYAQCISQLNSISQKLQDEEIPEHAAVCHAELASIYEKSGHKNEQRVELIKSARLLYDAFKFYQSTKSRIQNQWTSDISARYGKAIKIAMDMKVLKVAGQMSLEASVVMLDCECYHMTIEHGQRAIRLLEGNLYSHRHATYTVAEAYLALEDWDSLLGCFEDLWLVLMKSRNQCKLAIDTLKDSEVITVLLLRVSKISPSTRHKGLLELFGQTAKYQRTEDITSKSPKKSKDITTLSEEEVELFTELLDAMNLMDYDTVFSILPEPKITTRSMQIRNVKKGYLNFDDDDDDNIKDSASLHDNEKSEDCDSEKEAQKRLSFMSNLAVDICKKMMA
;
A
#
# COMPACT_ATOMS: atom_id res chain seq x y z
N MET A 1 -20.17 -27.56 20.08
CA MET A 1 -21.37 -27.00 19.42
C MET A 1 -21.17 -27.26 17.95
N SER A 2 -22.17 -27.76 17.22
CA SER A 2 -22.00 -27.95 15.77
C SER A 2 -22.18 -26.60 15.05
N THR A 3 -21.48 -26.37 13.94
CA THR A 3 -21.63 -25.15 13.11
C THR A 3 -23.09 -24.89 12.71
N LEU A 4 -23.88 -25.96 12.59
CA LEU A 4 -25.32 -25.92 12.34
C LEU A 4 -26.11 -25.26 13.48
N GLU A 5 -25.77 -25.55 14.74
CA GLU A 5 -26.42 -24.93 15.92
C GLU A 5 -26.16 -23.42 15.94
N THR A 6 -24.91 -23.00 15.72
CA THR A 6 -24.52 -21.59 15.65
C THR A 6 -25.27 -20.85 14.53
N TRP A 7 -25.48 -21.50 13.38
CA TRP A 7 -26.24 -20.92 12.27
C TRP A 7 -27.75 -20.81 12.55
N LEU A 8 -28.32 -21.75 13.31
CA LEU A 8 -29.71 -21.65 13.76
C LEU A 8 -29.89 -20.52 14.77
N GLU A 9 -28.94 -20.32 15.69
CA GLU A 9 -28.91 -19.16 16.60
C GLU A 9 -28.87 -17.84 15.81
N PHE A 10 -28.05 -17.76 14.77
CA PHE A 10 -27.97 -16.61 13.88
C PHE A 10 -29.32 -16.29 13.22
N ARG A 11 -29.95 -17.28 12.57
CA ARG A 11 -31.25 -17.09 11.91
C ARG A 11 -32.34 -16.65 12.89
N LYS A 12 -32.40 -17.29 14.06
CA LYS A 12 -33.35 -16.93 15.12
C LYS A 12 -33.14 -15.50 15.61
N SER A 13 -31.90 -15.06 15.72
CA SER A 13 -31.55 -13.68 16.10
C SER A 13 -32.08 -12.67 15.07
N LEU A 14 -31.93 -12.95 13.77
CA LEU A 14 -32.44 -12.08 12.72
C LEU A 14 -33.98 -11.99 12.70
N GLU A 15 -34.69 -13.06 13.03
CA GLU A 15 -36.16 -13.03 13.11
C GLU A 15 -36.70 -12.04 14.14
N SER A 16 -35.91 -11.72 15.18
CA SER A 16 -36.26 -10.71 16.19
C SER A 16 -36.30 -9.27 15.63
N THR A 17 -35.66 -9.05 14.48
CA THR A 17 -35.62 -7.74 13.80
C THR A 17 -36.79 -7.53 12.83
N LYS A 18 -37.54 -8.58 12.50
CA LYS A 18 -38.70 -8.49 11.59
C LYS A 18 -39.84 -7.74 12.29
N LYS A 19 -40.37 -6.72 11.62
CA LYS A 19 -41.55 -5.97 12.10
C LYS A 19 -42.73 -6.93 12.19
N LYS A 20 -43.17 -7.23 13.41
CA LYS A 20 -44.41 -7.96 13.67
C LYS A 20 -45.52 -6.93 13.90
N LEU A 21 -46.76 -7.28 13.56
CA LEU A 21 -47.92 -6.42 13.80
C LEU A 21 -47.89 -5.97 15.27
N LEU A 22 -47.88 -4.65 15.52
CA LEU A 22 -47.85 -4.02 16.85
C LEU A 22 -46.56 -4.14 17.69
N LYS A 23 -45.49 -4.81 17.24
CA LYS A 23 -44.23 -4.93 18.00
C LYS A 23 -43.06 -4.22 17.30
N LYS A 24 -42.41 -3.29 18.01
CA LYS A 24 -41.17 -2.65 17.54
C LYS A 24 -40.04 -3.69 17.45
N PRO A 25 -39.19 -3.64 16.39
CA PRO A 25 -38.00 -4.48 16.31
C PRO A 25 -37.09 -4.29 17.52
N ASN A 26 -36.55 -5.38 18.08
CA ASN A 26 -35.61 -5.30 19.20
C ASN A 26 -34.17 -5.33 18.69
N TYR A 27 -33.69 -4.20 18.17
CA TYR A 27 -32.34 -4.10 17.61
C TYR A 27 -31.24 -4.32 18.65
N ALA A 28 -31.39 -3.79 19.87
CA ALA A 28 -30.37 -3.91 20.92
C ALA A 28 -30.07 -5.37 21.28
N GLN A 29 -31.11 -6.18 21.48
CA GLN A 29 -30.95 -7.60 21.78
C GLN A 29 -30.32 -8.36 20.59
N CYS A 30 -30.76 -8.06 19.36
CA CYS A 30 -30.21 -8.69 18.16
C CYS A 30 -28.72 -8.37 17.99
N ILE A 31 -28.32 -7.11 18.23
CA ILE A 31 -26.92 -6.68 18.17
C ILE A 31 -26.06 -7.47 19.15
N SER A 32 -26.50 -7.59 20.42
CA SER A 32 -25.77 -8.36 21.44
C SER A 32 -25.62 -9.83 21.05
N GLN A 33 -26.68 -10.44 20.49
CA GLN A 33 -26.66 -11.84 20.04
C GLN A 33 -25.73 -12.04 18.85
N LEU A 34 -25.80 -11.18 17.82
CA LEU A 34 -24.94 -11.27 16.65
C LEU A 34 -23.47 -11.06 16.99
N ASN A 35 -23.14 -10.16 17.92
CA ASN A 35 -21.76 -10.02 18.42
C ASN A 35 -21.26 -11.29 19.10
N SER A 36 -22.07 -11.91 19.97
CA SER A 36 -21.70 -13.16 20.63
C SER A 36 -21.52 -14.31 19.63
N ILE A 37 -22.40 -14.41 18.63
CA ILE A 37 -22.30 -15.43 17.57
C ILE A 37 -21.06 -15.20 16.70
N SER A 38 -20.79 -13.95 16.30
CA SER A 38 -19.59 -13.60 15.53
C SER A 38 -18.31 -14.01 16.26
N GLN A 39 -18.24 -13.77 17.58
CA GLN A 39 -17.09 -14.19 18.39
C GLN A 39 -16.92 -15.70 18.39
N LYS A 40 -17.99 -16.47 18.64
CA LYS A 40 -17.95 -17.94 18.59
C LYS A 40 -17.44 -18.44 17.23
N LEU A 41 -17.93 -17.86 16.13
CA LEU A 41 -17.53 -18.25 14.78
C LEU A 41 -16.05 -17.94 14.48
N GLN A 42 -15.52 -16.85 15.05
CA GLN A 42 -14.08 -16.56 14.97
C GLN A 42 -13.26 -17.55 15.80
N ASP A 43 -13.73 -17.91 17.00
CA ASP A 43 -13.09 -18.91 17.85
C ASP A 43 -13.09 -20.31 17.20
N GLU A 44 -14.09 -20.60 16.37
CA GLU A 44 -14.20 -21.82 15.56
C GLU A 44 -13.39 -21.75 14.23
N GLU A 45 -12.63 -20.67 13.98
CA GLU A 45 -11.85 -20.44 12.76
C GLU A 45 -12.68 -20.38 11.46
N ILE A 46 -13.89 -19.83 11.54
CA ILE A 46 -14.81 -19.68 10.40
C ILE A 46 -15.09 -18.19 10.11
N PRO A 47 -14.07 -17.43 9.66
CA PRO A 47 -14.14 -15.97 9.54
C PRO A 47 -15.18 -15.49 8.52
N GLU A 48 -15.47 -16.25 7.46
CA GLU A 48 -16.47 -15.86 6.45
C GLU A 48 -17.90 -15.85 7.02
N HIS A 49 -18.22 -16.74 7.96
CA HIS A 49 -19.52 -16.75 8.64
C HIS A 49 -19.61 -15.63 9.68
N ALA A 50 -18.51 -15.34 10.38
CA ALA A 50 -18.42 -14.17 11.25
C ALA A 50 -18.62 -12.86 10.46
N ALA A 51 -18.06 -12.78 9.24
CA ALA A 51 -18.24 -11.64 8.36
C ALA A 51 -19.71 -11.37 8.02
N VAL A 52 -20.53 -12.42 7.84
CA VAL A 52 -21.98 -12.29 7.61
C VAL A 52 -22.68 -11.67 8.83
N CYS A 53 -22.29 -12.05 10.05
CA CYS A 53 -22.83 -11.44 11.26
C CYS A 53 -22.59 -9.92 11.29
N HIS A 54 -21.38 -9.49 10.96
CA HIS A 54 -21.03 -8.06 10.87
C HIS A 54 -21.75 -7.33 9.73
N ALA A 55 -22.01 -7.99 8.60
CA ALA A 55 -22.82 -7.40 7.53
C ALA A 55 -24.28 -7.17 7.96
N GLU A 56 -24.85 -8.10 8.73
CA GLU A 56 -26.20 -7.94 9.29
C GLU A 56 -26.26 -6.88 10.39
N LEU A 57 -25.23 -6.78 11.24
CA LEU A 57 -25.10 -5.69 12.20
C LEU A 57 -25.10 -4.33 11.48
N ALA A 58 -24.37 -4.19 10.38
CA ALA A 58 -24.40 -2.98 9.57
C ALA A 58 -25.81 -2.69 8.99
N SER A 59 -26.54 -3.71 8.53
CA SER A 59 -27.93 -3.58 8.06
C SER A 59 -28.89 -3.12 9.17
N ILE A 60 -28.66 -3.56 10.41
CA ILE A 60 -29.41 -3.10 11.58
C ILE A 60 -29.10 -1.63 11.88
N TYR A 61 -27.81 -1.24 11.87
CA TYR A 61 -27.39 0.15 12.10
C TYR A 61 -27.87 1.12 11.02
N GLU A 62 -27.97 0.66 9.77
CA GLU A 62 -28.59 1.42 8.68
C GLU A 62 -30.05 1.76 8.99
N LYS A 63 -30.83 0.79 9.46
CA LYS A 63 -32.25 0.94 9.77
C LYS A 63 -32.51 1.81 11.00
N SER A 64 -31.58 1.84 11.94
CA SER A 64 -31.65 2.68 13.14
C SER A 64 -31.03 4.07 12.96
N GLY A 65 -30.37 4.34 11.82
CA GLY A 65 -29.77 5.64 11.50
C GLY A 65 -28.38 5.87 12.10
N HIS A 66 -27.76 4.85 12.67
CA HIS A 66 -26.44 4.88 13.29
C HIS A 66 -25.32 4.70 12.25
N LYS A 67 -25.02 5.77 11.50
CA LYS A 67 -24.10 5.74 10.36
C LYS A 67 -22.66 5.35 10.73
N ASN A 68 -22.16 5.82 11.88
CA ASN A 68 -20.78 5.54 12.29
C ASN A 68 -20.57 4.04 12.56
N GLU A 69 -21.48 3.46 13.32
CA GLU A 69 -21.52 2.06 13.69
C GLU A 69 -21.74 1.19 12.45
N GLN A 70 -22.66 1.58 11.55
CA GLN A 70 -22.84 0.92 10.26
C GLN A 70 -21.52 0.81 9.48
N ARG A 71 -20.79 1.92 9.37
CA ARG A 71 -19.48 1.96 8.70
C ARG A 71 -18.46 1.03 9.37
N VAL A 72 -18.35 1.08 10.70
CA VAL A 72 -17.40 0.24 11.46
C VAL A 72 -17.68 -1.24 11.22
N GLU A 73 -18.95 -1.65 11.26
CA GLU A 73 -19.34 -3.04 11.05
C GLU A 73 -19.11 -3.52 9.61
N LEU A 74 -19.30 -2.65 8.60
CA LEU A 74 -18.94 -2.96 7.20
C LEU A 74 -17.44 -3.22 7.04
N ILE A 75 -16.58 -2.42 7.66
CA ILE A 75 -15.12 -2.60 7.60
C ILE A 75 -14.70 -3.90 8.31
N LYS A 76 -15.25 -4.18 9.49
CA LYS A 76 -15.01 -5.47 10.19
C LYS A 76 -15.40 -6.65 9.31
N SER A 77 -16.56 -6.58 8.69
CA SER A 77 -17.05 -7.60 7.76
C SER A 77 -16.14 -7.79 6.55
N ALA A 78 -15.63 -6.71 5.95
CA ALA A 78 -14.70 -6.78 4.83
C ALA A 78 -13.36 -7.40 5.23
N ARG A 79 -12.82 -7.03 6.39
CA ARG A 79 -11.57 -7.58 6.94
C ARG A 79 -11.66 -9.08 7.20
N LEU A 80 -12.75 -9.55 7.82
CA LEU A 80 -12.96 -10.97 8.07
C LEU A 80 -13.07 -11.79 6.78
N LEU A 81 -13.75 -11.27 5.74
CA LEU A 81 -13.74 -11.93 4.43
C LEU A 81 -12.36 -11.98 3.80
N TYR A 82 -11.55 -10.92 3.98
CA TYR A 82 -10.20 -10.90 3.46
C TYR A 82 -9.27 -11.87 4.19
N ASP A 83 -9.43 -12.01 5.51
CA ASP A 83 -8.71 -13.02 6.30
C ASP A 83 -9.11 -14.43 5.82
N ALA A 84 -10.40 -14.67 5.56
CA ALA A 84 -10.87 -15.90 4.92
C ALA A 84 -10.22 -16.09 3.54
N PHE A 85 -10.27 -15.07 2.67
CA PHE A 85 -9.65 -15.10 1.34
C PHE A 85 -8.18 -15.53 1.40
N LYS A 86 -7.38 -14.95 2.30
CA LYS A 86 -5.97 -15.32 2.49
C LYS A 86 -5.80 -16.77 2.92
N PHE A 87 -6.62 -17.23 3.86
CA PHE A 87 -6.61 -18.62 4.30
C PHE A 87 -6.86 -19.58 3.13
N TYR A 88 -7.87 -19.31 2.29
CA TYR A 88 -8.20 -20.20 1.18
C TYR A 88 -7.36 -20.00 -0.09
N GLN A 89 -6.70 -18.86 -0.26
CA GLN A 89 -5.72 -18.66 -1.33
C GLN A 89 -4.57 -19.68 -1.20
N SER A 90 -4.16 -19.97 0.04
CA SER A 90 -3.16 -21.01 0.33
C SER A 90 -3.63 -22.43 -0.04
N THR A 91 -4.94 -22.68 -0.07
CA THR A 91 -5.54 -24.00 -0.32
C THR A 91 -6.06 -24.20 -1.75
N LYS A 92 -5.83 -23.25 -2.67
CA LYS A 92 -6.19 -23.30 -4.12
C LYS A 92 -7.69 -23.59 -4.39
N SER A 93 -8.59 -23.04 -3.59
CA SER A 93 -10.05 -23.22 -3.79
C SER A 93 -10.61 -22.33 -4.92
N ARG A 94 -11.64 -22.80 -5.65
CA ARG A 94 -12.30 -22.07 -6.76
C ARG A 94 -13.22 -20.91 -6.34
N ILE A 95 -13.38 -20.64 -5.04
CA ILE A 95 -14.40 -19.70 -4.50
C ILE A 95 -13.91 -18.23 -4.52
N GLN A 96 -12.68 -17.99 -4.97
CA GLN A 96 -11.98 -16.70 -4.87
C GLN A 96 -12.75 -15.48 -5.43
N ASN A 97 -13.41 -15.60 -6.58
CA ASN A 97 -14.02 -14.44 -7.26
C ASN A 97 -15.22 -13.83 -6.52
N GLN A 98 -15.99 -14.63 -5.78
CA GLN A 98 -17.18 -14.12 -5.09
C GLN A 98 -16.81 -13.22 -3.90
N TRP A 99 -15.74 -13.55 -3.19
CA TRP A 99 -15.34 -12.81 -2.00
C TRP A 99 -14.74 -11.45 -2.34
N THR A 100 -14.00 -11.33 -3.43
CA THR A 100 -13.39 -10.05 -3.82
C THR A 100 -14.44 -8.98 -4.11
N SER A 101 -15.53 -9.37 -4.79
CA SER A 101 -16.68 -8.50 -5.02
C SER A 101 -17.35 -8.07 -3.71
N ASP A 102 -17.57 -9.00 -2.78
CA ASP A 102 -18.20 -8.70 -1.49
C ASP A 102 -17.32 -7.81 -0.60
N ILE A 103 -16.00 -8.05 -0.57
CA ILE A 103 -15.01 -7.23 0.14
C ILE A 103 -15.06 -5.81 -0.42
N SER A 104 -14.97 -5.66 -1.74
CA SER A 104 -15.00 -4.35 -2.40
C SER A 104 -16.31 -3.60 -2.13
N ALA A 105 -17.46 -4.27 -2.25
CA ALA A 105 -18.76 -3.67 -1.99
C ALA A 105 -18.88 -3.13 -0.56
N ARG A 106 -18.34 -3.85 0.44
CA ARG A 106 -18.34 -3.43 1.84
C ARG A 106 -17.44 -2.23 2.09
N TYR A 107 -16.21 -2.23 1.55
CA TYR A 107 -15.33 -1.06 1.60
C TYR A 107 -15.97 0.15 0.90
N GLY A 108 -16.51 -0.03 -0.31
CA GLY A 108 -17.18 1.03 -1.06
C GLY A 108 -18.33 1.67 -0.29
N LYS A 109 -19.20 0.87 0.33
CA LYS A 109 -20.30 1.38 1.17
C LYS A 109 -19.78 2.10 2.41
N ALA A 110 -18.77 1.56 3.11
CA ALA A 110 -18.18 2.19 4.29
C ALA A 110 -17.51 3.54 3.97
N ILE A 111 -16.74 3.60 2.87
CA ILE A 111 -16.11 4.83 2.38
C ILE A 111 -17.17 5.88 2.04
N LYS A 112 -18.23 5.49 1.32
CA LYS A 112 -19.34 6.39 0.99
C LYS A 112 -19.98 6.98 2.25
N ILE A 113 -20.25 6.15 3.27
CA ILE A 113 -20.81 6.62 4.54
C ILE A 113 -19.89 7.64 5.22
N ALA A 114 -18.57 7.39 5.26
CA ALA A 114 -17.62 8.36 5.84
C ALA A 114 -17.56 9.68 5.06
N MET A 115 -17.63 9.62 3.73
CA MET A 115 -17.73 10.81 2.87
C MET A 115 -19.02 11.60 3.16
N ASP A 116 -20.16 10.91 3.27
CA ASP A 116 -21.47 11.51 3.59
C ASP A 116 -21.48 12.15 4.99
N MET A 117 -20.71 11.58 5.93
CA MET A 117 -20.48 12.14 7.27
C MET A 117 -19.41 13.25 7.30
N LYS A 118 -18.80 13.57 6.14
CA LYS A 118 -17.70 14.55 5.99
C LYS A 118 -16.42 14.23 6.76
N VAL A 119 -16.20 12.97 7.12
CA VAL A 119 -14.99 12.52 7.83
C VAL A 119 -13.93 12.07 6.82
N LEU A 120 -13.43 13.03 6.02
CA LEU A 120 -12.64 12.79 4.81
C LEU A 120 -11.33 12.03 5.05
N LYS A 121 -10.59 12.38 6.12
CA LYS A 121 -9.35 11.68 6.48
C LYS A 121 -9.60 10.18 6.70
N VAL A 122 -10.70 9.84 7.36
CA VAL A 122 -11.03 8.44 7.63
C VAL A 122 -11.52 7.73 6.36
N ALA A 123 -12.26 8.41 5.48
CA ALA A 123 -12.57 7.88 4.16
C ALA A 123 -11.30 7.62 3.32
N GLY A 124 -10.30 8.50 3.41
CA GLY A 124 -9.00 8.33 2.78
C GLY A 124 -8.26 7.09 3.29
N GLN A 125 -8.16 6.93 4.62
CA GLN A 125 -7.49 5.78 5.23
C GLN A 125 -8.20 4.46 4.88
N MET A 126 -9.55 4.42 4.89
CA MET A 126 -10.29 3.23 4.46
C MET A 126 -10.10 2.94 2.96
N SER A 127 -9.95 3.99 2.14
CA SER A 127 -9.64 3.83 0.71
C SER A 127 -8.23 3.27 0.51
N LEU A 128 -7.26 3.68 1.33
CA LEU A 128 -5.91 3.12 1.32
C LEU A 128 -5.94 1.63 1.68
N GLU A 129 -6.62 1.28 2.78
CA GLU A 129 -6.77 -0.12 3.19
C GLU A 129 -7.47 -0.97 2.11
N ALA A 130 -8.56 -0.46 1.52
CA ALA A 130 -9.24 -1.12 0.42
C ALA A 130 -8.32 -1.35 -0.78
N SER A 131 -7.49 -0.35 -1.13
CA SER A 131 -6.52 -0.46 -2.23
C SER A 131 -5.52 -1.59 -2.00
N VAL A 132 -4.91 -1.65 -0.80
CA VAL A 132 -3.96 -2.72 -0.42
C VAL A 132 -4.63 -4.09 -0.47
N VAL A 133 -5.85 -4.20 0.05
CA VAL A 133 -6.63 -5.44 0.03
C VAL A 133 -6.93 -5.88 -1.40
N MET A 134 -7.36 -4.97 -2.28
CA MET A 134 -7.62 -5.29 -3.69
C MET A 134 -6.35 -5.67 -4.45
N LEU A 135 -5.20 -5.08 -4.10
CA LEU A 135 -3.92 -5.44 -4.70
C LEU A 135 -3.52 -6.88 -4.36
N ASP A 136 -3.70 -7.27 -3.10
CA ASP A 136 -3.43 -8.64 -2.64
C ASP A 136 -4.44 -9.66 -3.22
N CYS A 137 -5.64 -9.20 -3.61
CA CYS A 137 -6.61 -9.99 -4.36
C CYS A 137 -6.43 -9.92 -5.89
N GLU A 138 -5.32 -9.32 -6.37
CA GLU A 138 -4.99 -9.17 -7.81
C GLU A 138 -6.07 -8.43 -8.63
N CYS A 139 -6.87 -7.58 -7.97
CA CYS A 139 -7.92 -6.78 -8.59
C CYS A 139 -7.43 -5.37 -8.92
N TYR A 140 -6.46 -5.27 -9.84
CA TYR A 140 -5.68 -4.07 -10.11
C TYR A 140 -6.51 -2.83 -10.46
N HIS A 141 -7.60 -2.96 -11.24
CA HIS A 141 -8.48 -1.81 -11.54
C HIS A 141 -9.13 -1.22 -10.28
N MET A 142 -9.56 -2.07 -9.34
CA MET A 142 -10.15 -1.63 -8.07
C MET A 142 -9.07 -1.06 -7.14
N THR A 143 -7.87 -1.63 -7.15
CA THR A 143 -6.69 -1.06 -6.46
C THR A 143 -6.45 0.37 -6.92
N ILE A 144 -6.44 0.62 -8.24
CA ILE A 144 -6.22 1.96 -8.79
C ILE A 144 -7.34 2.91 -8.35
N GLU A 145 -8.61 2.52 -8.45
CA GLU A 145 -9.75 3.37 -8.07
C GLU A 145 -9.68 3.80 -6.58
N HIS A 146 -9.47 2.82 -5.70
CA HIS A 146 -9.38 3.07 -4.25
C HIS A 146 -8.10 3.82 -3.87
N GLY A 147 -6.96 3.47 -4.49
CA GLY A 147 -5.68 4.10 -4.23
C GLY A 147 -5.64 5.57 -4.66
N GLN A 148 -6.13 5.90 -5.86
CA GLN A 148 -6.24 7.30 -6.31
C GLN A 148 -7.16 8.12 -5.40
N ARG A 149 -8.25 7.53 -4.90
CA ARG A 149 -9.11 8.18 -3.91
C ARG A 149 -8.36 8.44 -2.60
N ALA A 150 -7.54 7.49 -2.14
CA ALA A 150 -6.71 7.66 -0.95
C ALA A 150 -5.65 8.76 -1.12
N ILE A 151 -4.96 8.80 -2.27
CA ILE A 151 -3.97 9.85 -2.61
C ILE A 151 -4.59 11.24 -2.45
N ARG A 152 -5.77 11.47 -3.03
CA ARG A 152 -6.48 12.75 -2.95
C ARG A 152 -6.94 13.10 -1.53
N LEU A 153 -7.47 12.14 -0.78
CA LEU A 153 -8.05 12.39 0.55
C LEU A 153 -7.01 12.48 1.67
N LEU A 154 -5.80 11.94 1.44
CA LEU A 154 -4.70 11.90 2.40
C LEU A 154 -3.56 12.86 2.02
N GLU A 155 -3.83 13.82 1.13
CA GLU A 155 -2.91 14.91 0.85
C GLU A 155 -2.52 15.62 2.16
N GLY A 156 -1.23 15.89 2.33
CA GLY A 156 -0.65 16.44 3.56
C GLY A 156 -0.16 15.40 4.57
N ASN A 157 -0.61 14.13 4.51
CA ASN A 157 0.03 13.04 5.25
C ASN A 157 1.03 12.31 4.34
N LEU A 158 2.30 12.68 4.45
CA LEU A 158 3.36 12.17 3.58
C LEU A 158 3.45 10.63 3.57
N TYR A 159 3.33 9.99 4.73
CA TYR A 159 3.45 8.53 4.85
C TYR A 159 2.32 7.82 4.12
N SER A 160 1.07 8.21 4.40
CA SER A 160 -0.10 7.59 3.77
C SER A 160 -0.19 7.92 2.28
N HIS A 161 0.18 9.14 1.87
CA HIS A 161 0.22 9.54 0.47
C HIS A 161 1.25 8.73 -0.32
N ARG A 162 2.47 8.58 0.23
CA ARG A 162 3.50 7.69 -0.34
C ARG A 162 2.97 6.27 -0.47
N HIS A 163 2.43 5.70 0.61
CA HIS A 163 1.92 4.33 0.60
C HIS A 163 0.85 4.15 -0.49
N ALA A 164 -0.16 5.02 -0.53
CA ALA A 164 -1.21 4.96 -1.53
C ALA A 164 -0.66 5.03 -2.97
N THR A 165 0.33 5.90 -3.20
CA THR A 165 0.97 6.04 -4.52
C THR A 165 1.69 4.77 -4.93
N TYR A 166 2.46 4.16 -4.03
CA TYR A 166 3.17 2.91 -4.34
C TYR A 166 2.21 1.75 -4.58
N THR A 167 1.10 1.65 -3.82
CA THR A 167 0.07 0.65 -4.08
C THR A 167 -0.57 0.80 -5.46
N VAL A 168 -0.84 2.03 -5.91
CA VAL A 168 -1.32 2.30 -7.27
C VAL A 168 -0.25 1.98 -8.32
N ALA A 169 1.00 2.34 -8.05
CA ALA A 169 2.13 2.07 -8.92
C ALA A 169 2.35 0.56 -9.14
N GLU A 170 2.25 -0.25 -8.08
CA GLU A 170 2.31 -1.71 -8.18
C GLU A 170 1.18 -2.27 -9.06
N ALA A 171 -0.03 -1.71 -8.98
CA ALA A 171 -1.13 -2.11 -9.85
C ALA A 171 -0.90 -1.75 -11.32
N TYR A 172 -0.39 -0.54 -11.61
CA TYR A 172 -0.03 -0.17 -12.99
C TYR A 172 1.13 -1.01 -13.54
N LEU A 173 2.12 -1.36 -12.71
CA LEU A 173 3.21 -2.25 -13.10
C LEU A 173 2.70 -3.65 -13.47
N ALA A 174 1.74 -4.18 -12.71
CA ALA A 174 1.12 -5.46 -13.00
C ALA A 174 0.32 -5.45 -14.30
N LEU A 175 -0.35 -4.33 -14.61
CA LEU A 175 -1.07 -4.11 -15.87
C LEU A 175 -0.18 -3.68 -17.04
N GLU A 176 1.11 -3.44 -16.80
CA GLU A 176 2.07 -2.91 -17.79
C GLU A 176 1.65 -1.56 -18.39
N ASP A 177 0.91 -0.77 -17.62
CA ASP A 177 0.55 0.60 -17.96
C ASP A 177 1.66 1.56 -17.53
N TRP A 178 2.72 1.61 -18.34
CA TRP A 178 3.92 2.38 -18.05
C TRP A 178 3.69 3.90 -18.04
N ASP A 179 2.77 4.40 -18.87
CA ASP A 179 2.43 5.81 -18.94
C ASP A 179 1.78 6.28 -17.64
N SER A 180 0.77 5.55 -17.16
CA SER A 180 0.12 5.86 -15.90
C SER A 180 1.06 5.68 -14.70
N LEU A 181 1.93 4.66 -14.75
CA LEU A 181 2.95 4.42 -13.73
C LEU A 181 3.95 5.58 -13.63
N LEU A 182 4.44 6.08 -14.77
CA LEU A 182 5.32 7.25 -14.81
C LEU A 182 4.61 8.50 -14.25
N GLY A 183 3.34 8.72 -14.64
CA GLY A 183 2.53 9.83 -14.14
C GLY A 183 2.40 9.83 -12.60
N CYS A 184 2.22 8.66 -11.98
CA CYS A 184 2.19 8.55 -10.51
C CYS A 184 3.46 9.09 -9.84
N PHE A 185 4.64 8.83 -10.42
CA PHE A 185 5.90 9.30 -9.86
C PHE A 185 6.19 10.77 -10.18
N GLU A 186 5.71 11.29 -11.31
CA GLU A 186 5.74 12.73 -11.58
C GLU A 186 4.93 13.50 -10.52
N ASP A 187 3.69 13.07 -10.26
CA ASP A 187 2.81 13.66 -9.26
C ASP A 187 3.39 13.56 -7.85
N LEU A 188 3.90 12.38 -7.48
CA LEU A 188 4.53 12.17 -6.18
C LEU A 188 5.73 13.09 -5.98
N TRP A 189 6.58 13.22 -6.99
CA TRP A 189 7.73 14.11 -6.92
C TRP A 189 7.32 15.57 -6.73
N LEU A 190 6.28 16.04 -7.43
CA LEU A 190 5.77 17.41 -7.26
C LEU A 190 5.31 17.68 -5.83
N VAL A 191 4.65 16.71 -5.20
CA VAL A 191 4.25 16.78 -3.79
C VAL A 191 5.48 16.80 -2.88
N LEU A 192 6.43 15.90 -3.12
CA LEU A 192 7.62 15.75 -2.29
C LEU A 192 8.57 16.94 -2.34
N MET A 193 8.72 17.59 -3.49
CA MET A 193 9.60 18.75 -3.65
C MET A 193 9.19 19.93 -2.75
N LYS A 194 7.90 20.07 -2.46
CA LYS A 194 7.39 21.08 -1.50
C LYS A 194 7.82 20.79 -0.06
N SER A 195 8.05 19.53 0.27
CA SER A 195 8.34 19.04 1.62
C SER A 195 9.77 18.55 1.82
N ARG A 196 10.63 18.65 0.79
CA ARG A 196 11.98 18.05 0.77
C ARG A 196 12.90 18.50 1.92
N ASN A 197 12.76 19.75 2.38
CA ASN A 197 13.59 20.31 3.44
C ASN A 197 13.05 19.99 4.85
N GLN A 198 11.88 19.35 4.96
CA GLN A 198 11.15 19.21 6.22
C GLN A 198 11.29 17.82 6.85
N CYS A 199 11.56 16.77 6.06
CA CYS A 199 11.58 15.41 6.56
C CYS A 199 12.50 14.49 5.74
N LYS A 200 13.31 13.67 6.41
CA LYS A 200 14.17 12.64 5.79
C LYS A 200 13.37 11.68 4.91
N LEU A 201 12.17 11.28 5.34
CA LEU A 201 11.29 10.42 4.55
C LEU A 201 10.97 11.00 3.17
N ALA A 202 10.82 12.33 3.06
CA ALA A 202 10.56 12.99 1.79
C ALA A 202 11.77 12.88 0.86
N ILE A 203 12.98 13.06 1.39
CA ILE A 203 14.23 12.92 0.65
C ILE A 203 14.40 11.47 0.17
N ASP A 204 14.24 10.50 1.06
CA ASP A 204 14.37 9.07 0.70
C ASP A 204 13.35 8.67 -0.38
N THR A 205 12.13 9.21 -0.31
CA THR A 205 11.10 8.96 -1.33
C THR A 205 11.40 9.67 -2.67
N LEU A 206 12.05 10.84 -2.64
CA LEU A 206 12.49 11.52 -3.86
C LEU A 206 13.55 10.71 -4.59
N LYS A 207 14.54 10.18 -3.85
CA LYS A 207 15.58 9.29 -4.38
C LYS A 207 14.97 8.06 -5.06
N ASP A 208 14.06 7.38 -4.36
CA ASP A 208 13.28 6.26 -4.89
C ASP A 208 12.56 6.65 -6.19
N SER A 209 11.85 7.78 -6.18
CA SER A 209 11.07 8.26 -7.33
C SER A 209 11.96 8.57 -8.53
N GLU A 210 13.14 9.14 -8.34
CA GLU A 210 14.11 9.41 -9.40
C GLU A 210 14.63 8.12 -10.04
N VAL A 211 15.04 7.14 -9.23
CA VAL A 211 15.49 5.83 -9.72
C VAL A 211 14.39 5.12 -10.51
N ILE A 212 13.18 5.05 -9.96
CA ILE A 212 12.04 4.43 -10.64
C ILE A 212 11.74 5.16 -11.96
N THR A 213 11.74 6.49 -11.98
CA THR A 213 11.51 7.28 -13.20
C THR A 213 12.51 6.92 -14.29
N VAL A 214 13.81 6.82 -13.97
CA VAL A 214 14.85 6.49 -14.94
C VAL A 214 14.68 5.06 -15.47
N LEU A 215 14.39 4.10 -14.59
CA LEU A 215 14.11 2.72 -14.99
C LEU A 215 12.91 2.65 -15.93
N LEU A 216 11.79 3.31 -15.58
CA LEU A 216 10.58 3.35 -16.39
C LEU A 216 10.84 3.94 -17.78
N LEU A 217 11.57 5.06 -17.87
CA LEU A 217 11.91 5.69 -19.15
C LEU A 217 12.73 4.77 -20.05
N ARG A 218 13.61 3.94 -19.47
CA ARG A 218 14.38 2.95 -20.24
C ARG A 218 13.54 1.78 -20.73
N VAL A 219 12.61 1.26 -19.91
CA VAL A 219 11.72 0.14 -20.29
C VAL A 219 10.71 0.54 -21.34
N SER A 220 9.97 1.59 -21.04
CA SER A 220 8.71 1.91 -21.69
C SER A 220 8.88 2.65 -23.02
N LYS A 221 10.09 3.17 -23.30
CA LYS A 221 10.38 4.06 -24.44
C LYS A 221 9.44 5.27 -24.50
N ILE A 222 8.85 5.66 -23.36
CA ILE A 222 8.00 6.85 -23.25
C ILE A 222 8.85 8.09 -23.58
N SER A 223 8.22 9.05 -24.27
CA SER A 223 8.88 10.31 -24.61
C SER A 223 9.21 11.10 -23.34
N PRO A 224 10.50 11.41 -23.06
CA PRO A 224 10.88 12.08 -21.84
C PRO A 224 10.40 13.54 -21.83
N SER A 225 9.78 13.96 -20.73
CA SER A 225 9.53 15.36 -20.43
C SER A 225 10.85 16.13 -20.23
N THR A 226 10.81 17.46 -20.18
CA THR A 226 12.02 18.29 -19.96
C THR A 226 12.79 17.88 -18.71
N ARG A 227 12.07 17.52 -17.64
CA ARG A 227 12.70 17.02 -16.40
C ARG A 227 13.34 15.65 -16.60
N HIS A 228 12.63 14.74 -17.28
CA HIS A 228 13.15 13.41 -17.59
C HIS A 228 14.45 13.47 -18.38
N LYS A 229 14.59 14.43 -19.29
CA LYS A 229 15.83 14.64 -20.04
C LYS A 229 17.01 14.95 -19.12
N GLY A 230 16.83 15.79 -18.10
CA GLY A 230 17.90 16.08 -17.14
C GLY A 230 18.35 14.85 -16.34
N LEU A 231 17.40 14.02 -15.88
CA LEU A 231 17.73 12.75 -15.21
C LEU A 231 18.40 11.76 -16.17
N LEU A 232 17.87 11.62 -17.39
CA LEU A 232 18.46 10.75 -18.40
C LEU A 232 19.85 11.22 -18.83
N GLU A 233 20.12 12.53 -18.91
CA GLU A 233 21.46 13.06 -19.20
C GLU A 233 22.45 12.74 -18.06
N LEU A 234 21.98 12.78 -16.81
CA LEU A 234 22.78 12.43 -15.64
C LEU A 234 23.16 10.94 -15.64
N PHE A 235 22.21 10.05 -15.94
CA PHE A 235 22.41 8.58 -15.93
C PHE A 235 22.67 7.97 -17.33
N GLY A 236 22.81 8.81 -18.35
CA GLY A 236 22.84 8.40 -19.77
C GLY A 236 24.20 8.51 -20.44
N GLN A 237 25.28 8.70 -19.69
CA GLN A 237 26.63 8.79 -20.27
C GLN A 237 27.26 7.44 -20.64
N THR A 238 26.58 6.31 -20.45
CA THR A 238 27.21 4.99 -20.60
C THR A 238 26.69 4.11 -21.74
N ALA A 239 25.77 4.59 -22.58
CA ALA A 239 25.36 3.86 -23.79
C ALA A 239 25.52 4.68 -25.08
N LYS A 240 26.79 4.88 -25.48
CA LYS A 240 27.27 5.19 -26.84
C LYS A 240 26.85 6.53 -27.45
N TYR A 241 27.61 7.57 -27.12
CA TYR A 241 28.08 8.56 -28.11
C TYR A 241 29.62 8.46 -28.21
N GLN A 242 30.10 7.91 -29.33
CA GLN A 242 31.52 7.82 -29.68
C GLN A 242 32.06 9.15 -30.22
N ARG A 243 33.37 9.40 -29.98
CA ARG A 243 34.36 10.18 -30.77
C ARG A 243 34.08 11.70 -30.86
N THR A 244 35.00 12.61 -30.59
CA THR A 244 36.43 12.74 -30.89
C THR A 244 37.05 13.67 -29.85
N GLU A 245 38.38 13.69 -29.83
CA GLU A 245 39.25 14.67 -29.15
C GLU A 245 38.70 16.11 -29.12
N ASP A 246 39.12 16.84 -28.08
CA ASP A 246 38.98 18.28 -27.88
C ASP A 246 37.61 18.87 -27.55
N ILE A 247 37.22 18.79 -26.27
CA ILE A 247 36.60 19.94 -25.61
C ILE A 247 37.21 20.11 -24.21
N THR A 248 37.95 21.19 -24.07
CA THR A 248 38.49 21.73 -22.82
C THR A 248 37.44 21.75 -21.69
N SER A 249 37.78 21.04 -20.62
CA SER A 249 37.30 21.15 -19.25
C SER A 249 36.53 22.44 -18.89
N LYS A 250 35.21 22.37 -18.99
CA LYS A 250 34.32 23.07 -18.05
C LYS A 250 33.59 22.01 -17.25
N SER A 251 34.03 21.85 -16.00
CA SER A 251 33.38 20.97 -15.04
C SER A 251 31.90 21.34 -14.88
N PRO A 252 30.96 20.38 -14.95
CA PRO A 252 29.54 20.66 -14.85
C PRO A 252 29.18 20.97 -13.39
N LYS A 253 29.42 22.20 -12.95
CA LYS A 253 29.07 22.72 -11.61
C LYS A 253 27.55 22.85 -11.35
N LYS A 254 26.69 22.14 -12.09
CA LYS A 254 25.21 22.26 -12.01
C LYS A 254 24.47 20.94 -11.72
N SER A 255 25.16 19.85 -11.36
CA SER A 255 24.50 18.55 -11.13
C SER A 255 23.65 18.49 -9.86
N LYS A 256 23.97 19.26 -8.81
CA LYS A 256 23.28 19.19 -7.50
C LYS A 256 21.80 19.60 -7.52
N ASP A 257 21.33 20.30 -8.55
CA ASP A 257 19.93 20.72 -8.64
C ASP A 257 19.05 19.69 -9.39
N ILE A 258 19.65 18.68 -10.03
CA ILE A 258 18.96 17.76 -10.95
C ILE A 258 18.52 16.47 -10.25
N THR A 259 19.29 15.99 -9.26
CA THR A 259 19.03 14.75 -8.53
C THR A 259 19.11 14.95 -7.02
N THR A 260 18.39 14.11 -6.29
CA THR A 260 18.47 13.98 -4.83
C THR A 260 19.42 12.88 -4.37
N LEU A 261 19.97 12.08 -5.30
CA LEU A 261 20.96 11.04 -5.01
C LEU A 261 22.33 11.65 -4.63
N SER A 262 23.06 10.96 -3.75
CA SER A 262 24.47 11.25 -3.47
C SER A 262 25.35 10.83 -4.65
N GLU A 263 26.61 11.30 -4.69
CA GLU A 263 27.56 10.91 -5.74
C GLU A 263 27.77 9.39 -5.78
N GLU A 264 27.92 8.75 -4.62
CA GLU A 264 28.02 7.28 -4.49
C GLU A 264 26.76 6.56 -5.00
N GLU A 265 25.56 7.07 -4.70
CA GLU A 265 24.29 6.50 -5.17
C GLU A 265 24.13 6.65 -6.69
N VAL A 266 24.62 7.75 -7.27
CA VAL A 266 24.64 7.96 -8.72
C VAL A 266 25.60 6.98 -9.41
N GLU A 267 26.80 6.79 -8.86
CA GLU A 267 27.77 5.82 -9.39
C GLU A 267 27.21 4.39 -9.38
N LEU A 268 26.68 3.96 -8.23
CA LEU A 268 26.09 2.62 -8.07
C LEU A 268 24.87 2.41 -8.99
N PHE A 269 23.99 3.40 -9.12
CA PHE A 269 22.85 3.29 -10.00
C PHE A 269 23.27 3.28 -11.49
N THR A 270 24.33 4.00 -11.85
CA THR A 270 24.89 3.96 -13.20
C THR A 270 25.49 2.58 -13.51
N GLU A 271 26.22 1.98 -12.56
CA GLU A 271 26.74 0.61 -12.67
C GLU A 271 25.61 -0.41 -12.88
N LEU A 272 24.53 -0.30 -12.10
CA LEU A 272 23.33 -1.14 -12.29
C LEU A 272 22.76 -0.99 -13.70
N LEU A 273 22.58 0.26 -14.16
CA LEU A 273 22.03 0.57 -15.47
C LEU A 273 22.90 0.04 -16.62
N ASP A 274 24.21 -0.04 -16.43
CA ASP A 274 25.16 -0.60 -17.40
C ASP A 274 25.14 -2.12 -17.40
N ALA A 275 25.12 -2.75 -16.24
CA ALA A 275 24.96 -4.19 -16.11
C ALA A 275 23.65 -4.66 -16.78
N MET A 276 22.56 -3.92 -16.59
CA MET A 276 21.28 -4.20 -17.25
C MET A 276 21.38 -4.07 -18.78
N ASN A 277 22.07 -3.03 -19.30
CA ASN A 277 22.29 -2.87 -20.74
C ASN A 277 23.14 -3.99 -21.35
N LEU A 278 24.06 -4.54 -20.56
CA LEU A 278 24.95 -5.64 -20.96
C LEU A 278 24.33 -7.02 -20.74
N MET A 279 23.11 -7.09 -20.18
CA MET A 279 22.46 -8.33 -19.75
C MET A 279 23.34 -9.15 -18.78
N ASP A 280 24.12 -8.46 -17.94
CA ASP A 280 24.97 -9.08 -16.92
C ASP A 280 24.16 -9.34 -15.65
N TYR A 281 23.46 -10.48 -15.65
CA TYR A 281 22.58 -10.88 -14.56
C TYR A 281 23.30 -11.01 -13.22
N ASP A 282 24.53 -11.53 -13.20
CA ASP A 282 25.28 -11.75 -11.97
C ASP A 282 25.59 -10.41 -11.30
N THR A 283 26.02 -9.43 -12.09
CA THR A 283 26.25 -8.06 -11.60
C THR A 283 24.93 -7.43 -11.15
N VAL A 284 23.85 -7.52 -11.94
CA VAL A 284 22.54 -6.99 -11.54
C VAL A 284 22.04 -7.60 -10.22
N PHE A 285 22.11 -8.92 -10.04
CA PHE A 285 21.65 -9.58 -8.81
C PHE A 285 22.57 -9.33 -7.62
N SER A 286 23.87 -9.08 -7.84
CA SER A 286 24.80 -8.68 -6.77
C SER A 286 24.59 -7.23 -6.30
N ILE A 287 24.05 -6.37 -7.16
CA ILE A 287 23.78 -4.96 -6.86
C ILE A 287 22.37 -4.77 -6.28
N LEU A 288 21.37 -5.47 -6.82
CA LEU A 288 19.99 -5.36 -6.37
C LEU A 288 19.85 -5.91 -4.95
N PRO A 289 19.19 -5.18 -4.04
CA PRO A 289 18.91 -5.71 -2.72
C PRO A 289 17.98 -6.92 -2.84
N GLU A 290 18.22 -7.94 -2.00
CA GLU A 290 17.24 -9.00 -1.86
C GLU A 290 15.88 -8.40 -1.50
N PRO A 291 14.79 -8.82 -2.16
CA PRO A 291 13.48 -8.28 -1.87
C PRO A 291 13.17 -8.60 -0.41
N LYS A 292 13.13 -7.56 0.42
CA LYS A 292 12.70 -7.73 1.80
C LYS A 292 11.27 -8.25 1.73
N ILE A 293 11.03 -9.44 2.30
CA ILE A 293 9.68 -9.99 2.53
C ILE A 293 9.02 -9.06 3.55
N THR A 294 8.62 -7.89 3.07
CA THR A 294 7.86 -6.93 3.82
C THR A 294 6.46 -7.51 3.77
N THR A 295 6.10 -8.25 4.81
CA THR A 295 4.77 -8.81 4.93
C THR A 295 3.81 -7.62 4.86
N ARG A 296 3.16 -7.40 3.70
CA ARG A 296 2.17 -6.31 3.47
C ARG A 296 1.12 -6.26 4.59
N SER A 297 0.91 -7.38 5.27
CA SER A 297 0.07 -7.56 6.46
C SER A 297 0.47 -6.77 7.72
N MET A 298 1.74 -6.40 7.93
CA MET A 298 2.17 -5.66 9.13
C MET A 298 1.71 -4.20 9.11
N GLN A 299 1.64 -3.56 7.94
CA GLN A 299 1.26 -2.14 7.85
C GLN A 299 -0.25 -1.90 8.06
N ILE A 300 -1.09 -2.87 7.68
CA ILE A 300 -2.55 -2.83 7.96
C ILE A 300 -2.83 -2.87 9.48
N ARG A 301 -1.98 -3.54 10.29
CA ARG A 301 -2.17 -3.58 11.76
C ARG A 301 -1.94 -2.23 12.44
N ASN A 302 -1.04 -1.39 11.94
CA ASN A 302 -0.83 -0.05 12.51
C ASN A 302 -1.98 0.91 12.16
N VAL A 303 -2.56 0.72 10.97
CA VAL A 303 -3.79 1.38 10.53
C VAL A 303 -4.96 1.04 11.49
N LYS A 304 -5.04 -0.18 12.07
CA LYS A 304 -6.09 -0.58 13.05
C LYS A 304 -6.17 0.29 14.31
N LYS A 305 -5.06 0.87 14.81
CA LYS A 305 -5.08 1.69 16.05
C LYS A 305 -5.73 3.07 15.85
N GLY A 306 -5.73 3.60 14.63
CA GLY A 306 -6.23 4.96 14.35
C GLY A 306 -7.75 5.11 14.17
N TYR A 307 -8.51 4.02 13.96
CA TYR A 307 -9.95 4.12 13.65
C TYR A 307 -10.88 3.95 14.85
N LEU A 308 -10.39 3.31 15.91
CA LEU A 308 -11.23 2.94 17.05
C LEU A 308 -11.28 4.03 18.12
N ASN A 309 -10.43 5.05 18.04
CA ASN A 309 -10.32 6.15 19.00
C ASN A 309 -10.45 7.51 18.29
N PHE A 310 -11.55 7.73 17.56
CA PHE A 310 -11.98 9.09 17.25
C PHE A 310 -12.97 9.52 18.33
N ASP A 311 -12.45 9.65 19.56
CA ASP A 311 -12.99 10.63 20.51
C ASP A 311 -12.23 11.94 20.20
N ASP A 312 -12.96 13.04 20.07
CA ASP A 312 -12.47 14.36 19.65
C ASP A 312 -11.54 15.02 20.68
N ASP A 313 -10.34 14.46 20.91
CA ASP A 313 -9.30 15.12 21.71
C ASP A 313 -7.98 15.16 20.92
N ASP A 314 -7.75 16.31 20.27
CA ASP A 314 -6.43 16.75 19.81
C ASP A 314 -5.53 16.97 21.04
N ASP A 315 -4.53 16.12 21.25
CA ASP A 315 -3.36 16.50 22.06
C ASP A 315 -2.08 15.80 21.57
N ASP A 316 -1.22 16.61 20.94
CA ASP A 316 0.12 16.27 20.51
C ASP A 316 1.03 16.05 21.73
N ASN A 317 1.40 14.80 22.02
CA ASN A 317 2.57 14.51 22.84
C ASN A 317 3.12 13.10 22.62
N ILE A 318 3.98 12.94 21.61
CA ILE A 318 4.85 11.76 21.50
C ILE A 318 6.22 12.17 22.05
N LYS A 319 6.51 11.71 23.27
CA LYS A 319 7.85 11.75 23.87
C LYS A 319 8.65 10.52 23.45
N ASP A 320 9.89 10.78 23.09
CA ASP A 320 10.96 9.83 22.87
C ASP A 320 11.22 8.94 24.10
N SER A 321 11.46 7.66 23.85
CA SER A 321 12.20 6.80 24.77
C SER A 321 13.10 5.86 23.98
N ALA A 322 14.39 6.17 24.01
CA ALA A 322 15.48 5.27 23.62
C ALA A 322 15.73 4.22 24.71
N SER A 323 16.09 3.00 24.30
CA SER A 323 16.78 2.05 25.18
C SER A 323 17.80 1.24 24.38
N LEU A 324 19.00 1.20 24.96
CA LEU A 324 20.20 0.49 24.54
C LEU A 324 20.02 -1.03 24.49
N HIS A 325 20.67 -1.66 23.50
CA HIS A 325 21.27 -2.97 23.67
C HIS A 325 22.53 -3.10 22.81
N ASP A 326 23.66 -3.31 23.47
CA ASP A 326 24.89 -3.87 22.90
C ASP A 326 24.68 -5.36 22.61
N ASN A 327 25.23 -5.86 21.48
CA ASN A 327 26.10 -7.04 21.49
C ASN A 327 26.69 -7.41 20.11
N GLU A 328 27.99 -7.68 20.18
CA GLU A 328 28.80 -8.68 19.44
C GLU A 328 28.96 -8.59 17.92
N LYS A 329 30.19 -8.25 17.52
CA LYS A 329 30.73 -8.29 16.17
C LYS A 329 31.01 -9.74 15.74
N SER A 330 30.45 -10.15 14.59
CA SER A 330 30.98 -11.22 13.76
C SER A 330 31.63 -10.62 12.51
N GLU A 331 32.90 -10.97 12.25
CA GLU A 331 33.72 -10.41 11.16
C GLU A 331 33.49 -11.08 9.78
N ASP A 332 32.60 -12.06 9.67
CA ASP A 332 32.15 -12.60 8.37
C ASP A 332 30.87 -11.93 7.84
N CYS A 333 30.35 -10.92 8.55
CA CYS A 333 29.10 -10.22 8.22
C CYS A 333 29.32 -8.95 7.38
N ASP A 334 30.57 -8.58 7.10
CA ASP A 334 30.86 -7.29 6.47
C ASP A 334 30.58 -7.29 4.97
N SER A 335 30.76 -8.38 4.22
CA SER A 335 30.43 -8.42 2.79
C SER A 335 28.92 -8.43 2.51
N GLU A 336 28.14 -9.13 3.34
CA GLU A 336 26.68 -9.20 3.25
C GLU A 336 26.02 -7.90 3.73
N LYS A 337 26.57 -7.26 4.78
CA LYS A 337 26.18 -5.92 5.19
C LYS A 337 26.54 -4.87 4.14
N GLU A 338 27.69 -5.00 3.47
CA GLU A 338 28.10 -4.10 2.38
C GLU A 338 27.18 -4.25 1.17
N ALA A 339 26.83 -5.48 0.78
CA ALA A 339 25.86 -5.76 -0.29
C ALA A 339 24.46 -5.20 0.02
N GLN A 340 23.96 -5.40 1.25
CA GLN A 340 22.69 -4.80 1.69
C GLN A 340 22.72 -3.27 1.80
N LYS A 341 23.90 -2.67 1.95
CA LYS A 341 24.07 -1.21 2.05
C LYS A 341 23.97 -0.52 0.70
N ARG A 342 24.50 -1.15 -0.36
CA ARG A 342 24.77 -0.52 -1.67
C ARG A 342 23.54 0.15 -2.28
N LEU A 343 22.37 -0.46 -2.22
CA LEU A 343 21.11 0.15 -2.67
C LEU A 343 19.99 -0.04 -1.64
N SER A 344 20.30 0.11 -0.34
CA SER A 344 19.29 0.04 0.74
C SER A 344 18.13 1.04 0.57
N PHE A 345 18.34 2.08 -0.24
CA PHE A 345 17.33 3.07 -0.57
C PHE A 345 16.34 2.60 -1.63
N MET A 346 16.67 1.59 -2.48
CA MET A 346 15.77 1.13 -3.54
C MET A 346 14.58 0.38 -2.96
N SER A 347 13.38 0.86 -3.30
CA SER A 347 12.16 0.14 -3.02
C SER A 347 12.02 -1.19 -3.79
N ASN A 348 11.25 -2.13 -3.24
CA ASN A 348 10.88 -3.39 -3.91
C ASN A 348 10.28 -3.17 -5.30
N LEU A 349 9.55 -2.05 -5.50
CA LEU A 349 8.98 -1.70 -6.79
C LEU A 349 10.06 -1.45 -7.85
N ALA A 350 11.16 -0.78 -7.49
CA ALA A 350 12.28 -0.57 -8.42
C ALA A 350 12.93 -1.91 -8.79
N VAL A 351 13.08 -2.83 -7.83
CA VAL A 351 13.57 -4.19 -8.07
C VAL A 351 12.65 -4.96 -9.01
N ASP A 352 11.34 -4.85 -8.83
CA ASP A 352 10.36 -5.53 -9.68
C ASP A 352 10.32 -4.97 -11.11
N ILE A 353 10.52 -3.65 -11.27
CA ILE A 353 10.75 -3.04 -12.58
C ILE A 353 12.02 -3.63 -13.21
N CYS A 354 13.14 -3.68 -12.49
CA CYS A 354 14.39 -4.26 -12.98
C CYS A 354 14.20 -5.71 -13.47
N LYS A 355 13.52 -6.54 -12.68
CA LYS A 355 13.18 -7.93 -13.08
C LYS A 355 12.35 -7.98 -14.35
N LYS A 356 11.35 -7.10 -14.48
CA LYS A 356 10.54 -6.99 -15.72
C LYS A 356 11.35 -6.51 -16.92
N MET A 357 12.41 -5.71 -16.74
CA MET A 357 13.29 -5.33 -17.86
C MET A 357 14.13 -6.49 -18.39
N MET A 358 14.44 -7.44 -17.50
CA MET A 358 15.34 -8.56 -17.77
C MET A 358 14.62 -9.82 -18.27
N ALA A 359 13.31 -9.92 -18.05
CA ALA A 359 12.45 -10.99 -18.56
C ALA A 359 12.06 -10.72 -20.01
#